data_AF-A0A378KRB6-F1
#
_entry.id   AF-A0A378KRB6-F1
#
_cell.length_a   1.000
_cell.length_b   1.000
_cell.length_c   1.000
_cell.angle_alpha   90.00
_cell.angle_beta   90.00
_cell.angle_gamma   90.00
#
_symmetry.space_group_name_H-M   'P 1'
#
loop_
_entity.id
_entity.type
_entity.pdbx_description
1 polymer ?
#
loop_
_entity_poly.entity_id
_entity_poly.type
_entity_poly.pdbx_seq_one_letter_code
_entity_poly.pdbx_strand_id
1 'polypeptide(L)'
;MINILLLLLAVTSSDFALLPLPVIEKQFAMNEHVQSVIPSYNYQLNEIKEMLQKEGNTLSEPVINKVLTTIKCATAYNVKRNNILTIIDYSLPSNEKRLWVFDINEKKLLFHTYVSHGIRSGTLLTNYFSNKYDSKASSIGVYRTDQAYYGREGLSLRLAGLDKNFNDNAYNRSVVMHGGWYVEENFIKRYGRPGRSWGCPALPLELYKPIINTIKDNSLMVVYYPSDEWFGKSKFLTCNAVDHSANSDVQMTKIDTAPNDVDLREPVLFADINKNDRREEEEPIIVMSATAYERVFHTQAPLGRMLRRQINNEEYIALSSNEFNKLVVQNDREGLDSINFVIPVIIMVRGYYETQMKIINMGKINGVHSNANTSNNFDDAIKSYTMNTDVKPVLNLKTTNRFIRWLGL
;
A
#
# COMPACT_ATOMS: atom_id res chain seq x y z
N MET A 1 23.35 2.39 77.79
CA MET A 1 24.17 3.38 78.52
C MET A 1 23.89 4.76 77.93
N ILE A 2 23.66 5.75 78.79
CA ILE A 2 24.23 7.11 78.79
C ILE A 2 24.09 7.91 77.46
N ASN A 3 23.23 8.94 77.26
CA ASN A 3 22.68 10.06 78.09
C ASN A 3 23.59 11.33 78.10
N ILE A 4 23.04 12.51 78.46
CA ILE A 4 23.68 13.85 78.71
C ILE A 4 24.03 14.62 77.39
N LEU A 5 23.79 15.93 77.17
CA LEU A 5 23.07 17.08 77.83
C LEU A 5 22.70 18.08 76.69
N LEU A 6 21.69 18.97 76.65
CA LEU A 6 20.77 19.67 77.59
C LEU A 6 21.24 21.03 78.16
N LEU A 7 20.90 22.14 77.48
CA LEU A 7 20.82 23.53 78.01
C LEU A 7 19.63 24.22 77.29
N LEU A 8 18.49 24.56 77.91
CA LEU A 8 18.17 25.54 78.96
C LEU A 8 18.32 27.02 78.57
N LEU A 9 17.17 27.69 78.38
CA LEU A 9 16.89 29.05 78.86
C LEU A 9 15.37 29.24 78.98
N ALA A 10 14.89 29.83 80.08
CA ALA A 10 13.48 30.10 80.34
C ALA A 10 13.34 31.29 81.31
N VAL A 11 12.39 32.20 81.06
CA VAL A 11 12.00 33.33 81.95
C VAL A 11 10.51 33.67 81.72
N THR A 12 9.74 33.71 82.82
CA THR A 12 8.45 34.41 83.13
C THR A 12 7.58 34.96 81.98
N SER A 13 6.28 34.62 81.82
CA SER A 13 5.12 34.91 82.71
C SER A 13 4.84 36.43 82.86
N SER A 14 3.60 36.94 82.82
CA SER A 14 2.24 36.32 82.83
C SER A 14 1.30 37.06 81.81
N ASP A 15 -0.04 37.16 81.84
CA ASP A 15 -1.12 36.73 82.77
C ASP A 15 -2.53 36.77 82.09
N PHE A 16 -3.63 36.56 82.86
CA PHE A 16 -5.06 36.97 82.70
C PHE A 16 -5.69 37.15 81.29
N ALA A 17 -6.88 36.62 80.96
CA ALA A 17 -7.85 35.78 81.72
C ALA A 17 -8.94 35.14 80.80
N LEU A 18 -9.51 33.99 81.23
CA LEU A 18 -10.96 33.60 81.32
C LEU A 18 -11.97 34.02 80.21
N LEU A 19 -12.92 33.22 79.67
CA LEU A 19 -13.34 31.81 79.86
C LEU A 19 -13.76 31.16 78.49
N PRO A 20 -14.90 30.45 78.27
CA PRO A 20 -14.84 29.09 77.73
C PRO A 20 -15.38 28.94 76.29
N LEU A 21 -14.88 27.93 75.55
CA LEU A 21 -15.49 27.47 74.30
C LEU A 21 -16.26 26.16 74.52
N PRO A 22 -17.53 26.05 74.10
CA PRO A 22 -18.33 24.85 74.26
C PRO A 22 -18.06 23.82 73.15
N VAL A 23 -18.24 22.54 73.48
CA VAL A 23 -18.41 21.48 72.47
C VAL A 23 -19.81 21.60 71.88
N ILE A 24 -19.90 21.83 70.57
CA ILE A 24 -21.14 21.78 69.80
C ILE A 24 -20.89 21.01 68.50
N GLU A 25 -21.62 19.92 68.29
CA GLU A 25 -21.67 19.23 67.01
C GLU A 25 -22.30 20.12 65.94
N LYS A 26 -21.84 20.04 64.69
CA LYS A 26 -22.62 20.56 63.57
C LYS A 26 -22.53 19.70 62.33
N GLN A 27 -23.70 19.23 61.91
CA GLN A 27 -23.95 18.48 60.69
C GLN A 27 -24.36 19.45 59.56
N PHE A 28 -24.34 18.97 58.31
CA PHE A 28 -24.76 19.65 57.07
C PHE A 28 -23.92 20.85 56.58
N ALA A 29 -23.25 20.63 55.44
CA ALA A 29 -23.59 21.33 54.20
C ALA A 29 -23.37 20.38 53.01
N MET A 30 -24.25 20.43 51.99
CA MET A 30 -24.02 19.82 50.67
C MET A 30 -23.69 20.91 49.66
N ASN A 31 -23.14 20.50 48.51
CA ASN A 31 -22.74 21.32 47.37
C ASN A 31 -21.62 22.34 47.61
N GLU A 32 -20.48 22.07 47.00
CA GLU A 32 -20.02 22.99 45.95
C GLU A 32 -19.52 22.19 44.74
N HIS A 33 -19.81 22.66 43.53
CA HIS A 33 -19.47 21.94 42.29
C HIS A 33 -18.00 22.14 41.94
N VAL A 34 -17.15 21.15 42.21
CA VAL A 34 -15.85 21.03 41.51
C VAL A 34 -16.12 20.54 40.09
N GLN A 35 -16.60 21.45 39.25
CA GLN A 35 -16.86 21.22 37.84
C GLN A 35 -15.51 21.26 37.10
N SER A 36 -14.83 20.11 37.04
CA SER A 36 -13.51 19.99 36.44
C SER A 36 -13.55 20.40 34.97
N VAL A 37 -12.86 21.50 34.64
CA VAL A 37 -12.79 22.04 33.28
C VAL A 37 -11.82 21.20 32.44
N ILE A 38 -12.25 19.99 32.12
CA ILE A 38 -11.72 19.20 31.01
C ILE A 38 -12.42 19.73 29.75
N PRO A 39 -11.71 20.32 28.78
CA PRO A 39 -12.31 20.69 27.49
C PRO A 39 -12.98 19.45 26.90
N SER A 40 -14.30 19.49 26.71
CA SER A 40 -15.05 18.26 26.45
C SER A 40 -14.52 17.57 25.19
N TYR A 41 -14.48 16.24 25.19
CA TYR A 41 -13.90 15.46 24.09
C TYR A 41 -14.49 15.80 22.70
N ASN A 42 -15.74 16.25 22.67
CA ASN A 42 -16.42 16.72 21.46
C ASN A 42 -15.79 18.00 20.87
N TYR A 43 -15.22 18.89 21.71
CA TYR A 43 -14.50 20.08 21.24
C TYR A 43 -13.26 19.68 20.43
N GLN A 44 -12.45 18.74 20.93
CA GLN A 44 -11.28 18.24 20.20
C GLN A 44 -11.66 17.58 18.87
N LEU A 45 -12.79 16.85 18.81
CA LEU A 45 -13.30 16.31 17.55
C LEU A 45 -13.76 17.40 16.57
N ASN A 46 -14.35 18.50 17.04
CA ASN A 46 -14.73 19.62 16.19
C ASN A 46 -13.50 20.33 15.61
N GLU A 47 -12.46 20.59 16.42
CA GLU A 47 -11.20 21.16 15.92
C GLU A 47 -10.53 20.27 14.86
N ILE A 48 -10.57 18.94 15.05
CA ILE A 48 -10.08 17.98 14.05
C ILE A 48 -10.95 18.03 12.78
N LYS A 49 -12.27 18.20 12.90
CA LYS A 49 -13.16 18.32 11.74
C LYS A 49 -12.84 19.57 10.91
N GLU A 50 -12.75 20.72 11.56
CA GLU A 50 -12.43 22.00 10.91
C GLU A 50 -11.06 21.94 10.23
N MET A 51 -10.05 21.34 10.89
CA MET A 51 -8.73 21.10 10.30
C MET A 51 -8.78 20.20 9.07
N LEU A 52 -9.49 19.06 9.14
CA LEU A 52 -9.60 18.13 8.00
C LEU A 52 -10.35 18.77 6.81
N GLN A 53 -11.38 19.57 7.07
CA GLN A 53 -12.13 20.30 6.02
C GLN A 53 -11.31 21.44 5.40
N LYS A 54 -10.50 22.16 6.19
CA LYS A 54 -9.68 23.30 5.75
C LYS A 54 -8.41 22.87 5.02
N GLU A 55 -7.63 22.00 5.64
CA GLU A 55 -6.31 21.58 5.15
C GLU A 55 -6.44 20.44 4.14
N GLY A 56 -7.39 19.52 4.35
CA GLY A 56 -7.70 18.41 3.46
C GLY A 56 -8.76 18.77 2.42
N ASN A 57 -8.57 19.85 1.66
CA ASN A 57 -9.54 20.44 0.73
C ASN A 57 -10.23 19.50 -0.30
N THR A 58 -9.70 18.30 -0.49
CA THR A 58 -10.16 17.26 -1.42
C THR A 58 -10.71 16.01 -0.71
N LEU A 59 -10.68 15.97 0.63
CA LEU A 59 -11.35 14.94 1.42
C LEU A 59 -12.86 15.16 1.40
N SER A 60 -13.60 14.10 1.08
CA SER A 60 -15.06 14.16 1.11
C SER A 60 -15.60 14.11 2.55
N GLU A 61 -16.69 14.84 2.80
CA GLU A 61 -17.39 14.88 4.10
C GLU A 61 -17.77 13.47 4.65
N PRO A 62 -18.15 12.46 3.83
CA PRO A 62 -18.29 11.08 4.28
C PRO A 62 -17.01 10.46 4.86
N VAL A 63 -15.84 10.71 4.24
CA VAL A 63 -14.53 10.23 4.74
C VAL A 63 -14.23 10.91 6.08
N ILE A 64 -14.36 12.24 6.14
CA ILE A 64 -14.10 13.03 7.36
C ILE A 64 -14.95 12.51 8.53
N ASN A 65 -16.25 12.28 8.33
CA ASN A 65 -17.12 11.78 9.40
C ASN A 65 -16.77 10.35 9.85
N LYS A 66 -16.36 9.44 8.94
CA LYS A 66 -15.86 8.11 9.33
C LYS A 66 -14.49 8.15 10.03
N VAL A 67 -13.61 9.09 9.66
CA VAL A 67 -12.33 9.33 10.33
C VAL A 67 -12.53 9.89 11.73
N LEU A 68 -13.42 10.86 11.92
CA LEU A 68 -13.78 11.39 13.24
C LEU A 68 -14.40 10.30 14.15
N THR A 69 -15.26 9.45 13.58
CA THR A 69 -15.82 8.29 14.29
C THR A 69 -14.71 7.30 14.69
N THR A 70 -13.76 7.04 13.77
CA THR A 70 -12.58 6.21 14.04
C THR A 70 -11.74 6.77 15.17
N ILE A 71 -11.49 8.08 15.21
CA ILE A 71 -10.75 8.74 16.29
C ILE A 71 -11.51 8.64 17.61
N LYS A 72 -12.85 8.84 17.61
CA LYS A 72 -13.71 8.62 18.79
C LYS A 72 -13.55 7.19 19.34
N CYS A 73 -13.71 6.19 18.50
CA CYS A 73 -13.67 4.79 18.94
C CYS A 73 -12.24 4.32 19.29
N ALA A 74 -11.21 4.78 18.58
CA ALA A 74 -9.82 4.51 18.94
C ALA A 74 -9.46 5.08 20.32
N THR A 75 -9.97 6.27 20.67
CA THR A 75 -9.81 6.85 22.02
C THR A 75 -10.62 6.07 23.06
N ALA A 76 -11.89 5.71 22.78
CA ALA A 76 -12.73 4.94 23.69
C ALA A 76 -12.15 3.53 24.03
N TYR A 77 -11.43 2.90 23.09
CA TYR A 77 -10.73 1.64 23.29
C TYR A 77 -9.27 1.78 23.74
N ASN A 78 -8.82 2.98 24.16
CA ASN A 78 -7.45 3.26 24.60
C ASN A 78 -6.36 2.78 23.60
N VAL A 79 -6.60 2.92 22.30
CA VAL A 79 -5.61 2.57 21.27
C VAL A 79 -4.40 3.50 21.39
N LYS A 80 -3.26 2.95 21.81
CA LYS A 80 -1.98 3.68 21.82
C LYS A 80 -1.68 4.22 20.43
N ARG A 81 -1.71 5.54 20.28
CA ARG A 81 -1.40 6.28 19.06
C ARG A 81 -0.64 7.58 19.36
N ASN A 82 0.09 8.09 18.39
CA ASN A 82 0.62 9.45 18.39
C ASN A 82 -0.38 10.43 17.75
N ASN A 83 0.05 11.67 17.52
CA ASN A 83 -0.73 12.77 16.93
C ASN A 83 -0.79 12.75 15.40
N ILE A 84 -0.06 11.85 14.73
CA ILE A 84 -0.05 11.73 13.28
C ILE A 84 -1.21 10.86 12.81
N LEU A 85 -1.94 11.35 11.82
CA LEU A 85 -3.09 10.70 11.19
C LEU A 85 -2.81 10.52 9.70
N THR A 86 -2.87 9.28 9.21
CA THR A 86 -2.86 8.98 7.78
C THR A 86 -4.26 8.59 7.31
N ILE A 87 -4.72 9.17 6.21
CA ILE A 87 -5.98 8.80 5.54
C ILE A 87 -5.62 8.31 4.14
N ILE A 88 -6.17 7.16 3.75
CA ILE A 88 -6.15 6.67 2.37
C ILE A 88 -7.61 6.50 1.94
N ASP A 89 -8.03 7.22 0.90
CA ASP A 89 -9.36 7.05 0.30
C ASP A 89 -9.24 6.20 -0.96
N TYR A 90 -9.57 4.91 -0.88
CA TYR A 90 -9.59 4.04 -2.04
C TYR A 90 -10.86 4.17 -2.90
N SER A 91 -11.87 4.95 -2.49
CA SER A 91 -13.00 5.27 -3.38
C SER A 91 -12.58 6.14 -4.56
N LEU A 92 -11.50 6.92 -4.40
CA LEU A 92 -10.87 7.68 -5.48
C LEU A 92 -10.02 6.79 -6.40
N PRO A 93 -9.98 7.08 -7.72
CA PRO A 93 -9.17 6.33 -8.67
C PRO A 93 -7.66 6.46 -8.39
N SER A 94 -6.89 5.45 -8.80
CA SER A 94 -5.46 5.34 -8.45
C SER A 94 -4.56 6.40 -9.07
N ASN A 95 -5.03 7.10 -10.10
CA ASN A 95 -4.36 8.23 -10.73
C ASN A 95 -4.60 9.58 -10.03
N GLU A 96 -5.30 9.60 -8.89
CA GLU A 96 -5.54 10.80 -8.08
C GLU A 96 -4.77 10.78 -6.76
N LYS A 97 -4.49 11.98 -6.23
CA LYS A 97 -3.83 12.14 -4.92
C LYS A 97 -4.83 11.82 -3.81
N ARG A 98 -4.76 10.58 -3.32
CA ARG A 98 -5.74 9.95 -2.42
C ARG A 98 -5.15 9.45 -1.09
N LEU A 99 -3.94 9.86 -0.77
CA LEU A 99 -3.33 9.71 0.55
C LEU A 99 -3.06 11.09 1.14
N TRP A 100 -3.49 11.28 2.39
CA TRP A 100 -3.19 12.46 3.20
C TRP A 100 -2.52 12.05 4.51
N VAL A 101 -1.60 12.88 4.99
CA VAL A 101 -1.00 12.77 6.33
C VAL A 101 -1.15 14.10 7.03
N PHE A 102 -1.74 14.10 8.22
CA PHE A 102 -1.93 15.28 9.07
C PHE A 102 -1.20 15.14 10.39
N ASP A 103 -0.75 16.27 10.93
CA ASP A 103 -0.51 16.41 12.36
C ASP A 103 -1.77 16.99 13.02
N ILE A 104 -2.36 16.25 13.95
CA ILE A 104 -3.54 16.68 14.71
C ILE A 104 -3.22 17.82 15.69
N ASN A 105 -2.00 17.85 16.24
CA ASN A 105 -1.59 18.83 17.25
C ASN A 105 -1.16 20.16 16.59
N GLU A 106 -0.38 20.10 15.51
CA GLU A 106 -0.07 21.30 14.69
C GLU A 106 -1.25 21.75 13.82
N LYS A 107 -2.33 20.97 13.75
CA LYS A 107 -3.54 21.19 12.94
C LYS A 107 -3.25 21.43 11.45
N LYS A 108 -2.41 20.58 10.86
CA LYS A 108 -1.73 20.85 9.59
C LYS A 108 -1.64 19.63 8.68
N LEU A 109 -1.83 19.83 7.37
CA LEU A 109 -1.49 18.84 6.34
C LEU A 109 0.04 18.77 6.15
N LEU A 110 0.61 17.56 6.28
CA LEU A 110 2.04 17.29 6.08
C LEU A 110 2.33 16.75 4.68
N PHE A 111 1.48 15.86 4.16
CA PHE A 111 1.65 15.24 2.84
C PHE A 111 0.28 14.99 2.18
N HIS A 112 0.16 15.26 0.88
CA HIS A 112 -0.96 14.86 0.02
C HIS A 112 -0.42 14.29 -1.29
N THR A 113 -0.65 13.01 -1.58
CA THR A 113 0.03 12.32 -2.69
C THR A 113 -0.68 11.03 -3.16
N TYR A 114 -0.10 10.38 -4.17
CA TYR A 114 -0.54 9.12 -4.74
C TYR A 114 -0.24 7.91 -3.85
N VAL A 115 -1.06 6.87 -3.95
CA VAL A 115 -0.82 5.57 -3.30
C VAL A 115 -1.41 4.42 -4.12
N SER A 116 -0.63 3.36 -4.34
CA SER A 116 -1.08 2.16 -5.05
C SER A 116 -2.03 1.30 -4.20
N HIS A 117 -2.68 0.33 -4.84
CA HIS A 117 -3.39 -0.76 -4.18
C HIS A 117 -2.86 -2.13 -4.68
N GLY A 118 -3.34 -3.22 -4.09
CA GLY A 118 -3.06 -4.58 -4.56
C GLY A 118 -3.70 -4.91 -5.90
N ILE A 119 -3.03 -5.72 -6.72
CA ILE A 119 -3.44 -6.08 -8.09
C ILE A 119 -4.84 -6.71 -8.19
N ARG A 120 -5.32 -7.42 -7.16
CA ARG A 120 -6.70 -7.96 -7.13
C ARG A 120 -7.75 -7.00 -6.55
N SER A 121 -7.38 -5.77 -6.15
CA SER A 121 -8.35 -4.78 -5.66
C SER A 121 -9.00 -3.96 -6.77
N GLY A 122 -8.46 -3.99 -7.99
CA GLY A 122 -8.94 -3.22 -9.14
C GLY A 122 -7.79 -2.85 -10.08
N THR A 123 -8.04 -1.87 -10.96
CA THR A 123 -7.07 -1.40 -11.97
C THR A 123 -6.86 0.11 -11.87
N LEU A 124 -7.90 0.89 -12.14
CA LEU A 124 -7.92 2.34 -11.88
C LEU A 124 -8.63 2.63 -10.56
N LEU A 125 -9.95 2.43 -10.55
CA LEU A 125 -10.75 2.35 -9.33
C LEU A 125 -10.45 1.03 -8.59
N THR A 126 -10.62 1.01 -7.26
CA THR A 126 -10.80 -0.24 -6.53
C THR A 126 -12.27 -0.64 -6.48
N ASN A 127 -12.53 -1.94 -6.51
CA ASN A 127 -13.86 -2.53 -6.30
C ASN A 127 -13.83 -3.76 -5.39
N TYR A 128 -12.66 -4.20 -4.92
CA TYR A 128 -12.51 -5.38 -4.08
C TYR A 128 -11.43 -5.24 -3.00
N PHE A 129 -11.68 -5.82 -1.83
CA PHE A 129 -10.74 -5.85 -0.71
C PHE A 129 -10.77 -7.22 -0.06
N SER A 130 -9.64 -7.63 0.52
CA SER A 130 -9.55 -8.92 1.18
C SER A 130 -8.56 -8.90 2.32
N ASN A 131 -8.98 -9.52 3.43
CA ASN A 131 -8.14 -9.85 4.57
C ASN A 131 -7.52 -11.27 4.46
N LYS A 132 -7.84 -12.01 3.40
CA LYS A 132 -7.35 -13.39 3.20
C LYS A 132 -5.86 -13.39 2.80
N TYR A 133 -5.11 -14.39 3.25
CA TYR A 133 -3.76 -14.69 2.76
C TYR A 133 -3.79 -14.97 1.24
N ASP A 134 -2.71 -14.63 0.54
CA ASP A 134 -2.51 -14.78 -0.92
C ASP A 134 -3.61 -14.23 -1.85
N SER A 135 -4.50 -13.41 -1.29
CA SER A 135 -5.54 -12.67 -2.03
C SER A 135 -4.97 -11.70 -3.05
N LYS A 136 -3.75 -11.18 -2.84
CA LYS A 136 -3.11 -10.11 -3.62
C LYS A 136 -3.93 -8.81 -3.71
N ALA A 137 -4.91 -8.64 -2.81
CA ALA A 137 -5.78 -7.48 -2.68
C ALA A 137 -5.40 -6.68 -1.42
N SER A 138 -5.65 -5.38 -1.43
CA SER A 138 -5.55 -4.54 -0.24
C SER A 138 -6.69 -4.83 0.74
N SER A 139 -6.57 -4.35 1.97
CA SER A 139 -7.59 -4.43 3.02
C SER A 139 -7.94 -3.04 3.54
N ILE A 140 -9.23 -2.76 3.73
CA ILE A 140 -9.75 -1.51 4.31
C ILE A 140 -9.77 -1.58 5.84
N GLY A 141 -10.11 -0.48 6.49
CA GLY A 141 -10.24 -0.40 7.95
C GLY A 141 -9.09 0.35 8.63
N VAL A 142 -9.05 0.20 9.95
CA VAL A 142 -8.16 0.97 10.83
C VAL A 142 -6.87 0.20 11.12
N TYR A 143 -5.74 0.87 10.97
CA TYR A 143 -4.40 0.35 11.22
C TYR A 143 -3.67 1.23 12.24
N ARG A 144 -2.73 0.63 12.97
CA ARG A 144 -1.66 1.33 13.70
C ARG A 144 -0.34 1.04 12.99
N THR A 145 0.47 2.05 12.77
CA THR A 145 1.83 1.84 12.24
C THR A 145 2.77 1.35 13.34
N ASP A 146 3.71 0.50 12.95
CA ASP A 146 4.72 -0.08 13.83
C ASP A 146 6.10 0.48 13.43
N GLN A 147 7.20 -0.19 13.81
CA GLN A 147 8.54 0.19 13.39
C GLN A 147 8.74 0.06 11.87
N ALA A 148 9.53 0.98 11.31
CA ALA A 148 10.06 0.86 9.96
C ALA A 148 11.31 -0.04 9.95
N TYR A 149 11.50 -0.80 8.87
CA TYR A 149 12.64 -1.69 8.65
C TYR A 149 13.13 -1.60 7.21
N TYR A 150 14.34 -2.08 6.93
CA TYR A 150 14.81 -2.25 5.55
C TYR A 150 14.53 -3.68 5.08
N GLY A 151 14.05 -3.82 3.85
CA GLY A 151 13.77 -5.11 3.22
C GLY A 151 13.89 -5.03 1.69
N ARG A 152 13.31 -6.02 1.00
CA ARG A 152 13.44 -6.21 -0.46
C ARG A 152 12.96 -5.02 -1.31
N GLU A 153 11.99 -4.25 -0.83
CA GLU A 153 11.49 -3.05 -1.52
C GLU A 153 11.99 -1.74 -0.84
N GLY A 154 13.15 -1.81 -0.16
CA GLY A 154 13.78 -0.67 0.51
C GLY A 154 13.26 -0.43 1.93
N LEU A 155 13.24 0.85 2.36
CA LEU A 155 12.62 1.24 3.63
C LEU A 155 11.11 0.95 3.58
N SER A 156 10.66 0.08 4.48
CA SER A 156 9.30 -0.47 4.54
C SER A 156 8.73 -0.30 5.94
N LEU A 157 7.45 0.02 6.05
CA LEU A 157 6.74 0.26 7.30
C LEU A 157 5.74 -0.86 7.59
N ARG A 158 5.84 -1.48 8.76
CA ARG A 158 4.89 -2.50 9.21
C ARG A 158 3.54 -1.87 9.59
N LEU A 159 2.46 -2.50 9.15
CA LEU A 159 1.09 -2.06 9.40
C LEU A 159 0.35 -3.12 10.24
N ALA A 160 0.04 -2.76 11.50
CA ALA A 160 -0.77 -3.59 12.37
C ALA A 160 -2.25 -3.24 12.15
N GLY A 161 -2.98 -4.10 11.42
CA GLY A 161 -4.43 -3.99 11.29
C GLY A 161 -5.10 -4.20 12.65
N LEU A 162 -6.02 -3.30 13.02
CA LEU A 162 -6.72 -3.32 14.30
C LEU A 162 -8.17 -3.82 14.18
N ASP A 163 -8.67 -3.94 12.95
CA ASP A 163 -10.08 -4.06 12.61
C ASP A 163 -10.41 -5.51 12.22
N LYS A 164 -11.15 -6.19 13.10
CA LYS A 164 -11.29 -7.65 13.08
C LYS A 164 -11.99 -8.11 11.79
N ASN A 165 -11.47 -9.15 11.16
CA ASN A 165 -11.89 -9.66 9.85
C ASN A 165 -11.63 -8.72 8.65
N PHE A 166 -11.46 -7.41 8.83
CA PHE A 166 -11.23 -6.44 7.75
C PHE A 166 -9.75 -6.30 7.39
N ASN A 167 -8.87 -6.19 8.39
CA ASN A 167 -7.43 -6.05 8.18
C ASN A 167 -6.53 -6.69 9.24
N ASP A 168 -7.08 -7.36 10.25
CA ASP A 168 -6.31 -7.97 11.35
C ASP A 168 -5.24 -9.00 10.91
N ASN A 169 -5.32 -9.59 9.71
CA ASN A 169 -4.25 -10.43 9.16
C ASN A 169 -3.13 -9.64 8.45
N ALA A 170 -3.21 -8.32 8.30
CA ALA A 170 -2.29 -7.51 7.49
C ALA A 170 -0.81 -7.70 7.85
N TYR A 171 -0.47 -7.70 9.14
CA TYR A 171 0.90 -7.93 9.62
C TYR A 171 1.42 -9.31 9.18
N ASN A 172 0.64 -10.36 9.44
CA ASN A 172 1.00 -11.75 9.09
C ASN A 172 1.05 -11.99 7.58
N ARG A 173 0.22 -11.26 6.81
CA ARG A 173 0.23 -11.20 5.34
C ARG A 173 1.41 -10.39 4.77
N SER A 174 2.30 -9.86 5.63
CA SER A 174 3.41 -8.97 5.25
C SER A 174 2.96 -7.73 4.46
N VAL A 175 1.78 -7.20 4.76
CA VAL A 175 1.28 -5.94 4.18
C VAL A 175 2.02 -4.78 4.85
N VAL A 176 2.80 -4.06 4.05
CA VAL A 176 3.67 -2.97 4.49
C VAL A 176 3.47 -1.75 3.60
N MET A 177 3.76 -0.55 4.09
CA MET A 177 3.89 0.63 3.23
C MET A 177 5.35 0.75 2.75
N HIS A 178 5.57 0.96 1.45
CA HIS A 178 6.91 1.01 0.84
C HIS A 178 6.97 1.97 -0.36
N GLY A 179 8.15 2.18 -0.94
CA GLY A 179 8.31 2.96 -2.17
C GLY A 179 8.08 2.14 -3.45
N GLY A 180 7.64 2.77 -4.53
CA GLY A 180 7.49 2.16 -5.85
C GLY A 180 7.59 3.17 -6.99
N TRP A 181 8.52 2.95 -7.92
CA TRP A 181 8.75 3.82 -9.09
C TRP A 181 7.49 3.96 -9.97
N TYR A 182 6.68 2.92 -10.04
CA TYR A 182 5.40 2.88 -10.75
C TYR A 182 4.27 3.70 -10.08
N VAL A 183 4.56 4.47 -9.03
CA VAL A 183 3.63 5.38 -8.34
C VAL A 183 4.02 6.85 -8.56
N GLU A 184 5.10 7.13 -9.30
CA GLU A 184 5.53 8.50 -9.59
C GLU A 184 4.54 9.28 -10.45
N GLU A 185 4.41 10.59 -10.19
CA GLU A 185 3.44 11.45 -10.89
C GLU A 185 3.64 11.45 -12.42
N ASN A 186 4.90 11.37 -12.88
CA ASN A 186 5.23 11.30 -14.29
C ASN A 186 4.89 9.93 -14.92
N PHE A 187 5.02 8.83 -14.16
CA PHE A 187 4.56 7.50 -14.60
C PHE A 187 3.03 7.46 -14.74
N ILE A 188 2.32 8.02 -13.75
CA ILE A 188 0.86 8.13 -13.75
C ILE A 188 0.38 8.98 -14.93
N LYS A 189 1.05 10.10 -15.25
CA LYS A 189 0.75 10.93 -16.43
C LYS A 189 0.98 10.21 -17.76
N ARG A 190 2.05 9.40 -17.88
CA ARG A 190 2.35 8.64 -19.12
C ARG A 190 1.35 7.50 -19.37
N TYR A 191 0.99 6.76 -18.32
CA TYR A 191 0.23 5.50 -18.44
C TYR A 191 -1.19 5.55 -17.88
N GLY A 192 -1.69 6.73 -17.51
CA GLY A 192 -3.05 6.97 -17.01
C GLY A 192 -3.36 6.41 -15.61
N ARG A 193 -2.48 5.59 -15.02
CA ARG A 193 -2.59 5.04 -13.65
C ARG A 193 -1.21 4.62 -13.10
N PRO A 194 -1.06 4.48 -11.78
CA PRO A 194 0.09 3.79 -11.21
C PRO A 194 0.03 2.28 -11.40
N GLY A 195 1.17 1.62 -11.22
CA GLY A 195 1.26 0.17 -11.06
C GLY A 195 0.72 -0.33 -9.71
N ARG A 196 0.50 -1.64 -9.62
CA ARG A 196 -0.16 -2.30 -8.48
C ARG A 196 0.75 -3.30 -7.76
N SER A 197 0.67 -3.26 -6.43
CA SER A 197 1.38 -4.17 -5.53
C SER A 197 0.65 -5.52 -5.41
N TRP A 198 0.99 -6.35 -4.42
CA TRP A 198 0.17 -7.51 -4.02
C TRP A 198 -0.64 -7.27 -2.72
N GLY A 199 -0.97 -6.02 -2.42
CA GLY A 199 -1.84 -5.61 -1.29
C GLY A 199 -1.31 -4.39 -0.53
N CYS A 200 0.00 -4.21 -0.51
CA CYS A 200 0.73 -3.09 0.07
C CYS A 200 0.33 -1.72 -0.53
N PRO A 201 0.11 -0.68 0.28
CA PRO A 201 0.13 0.70 -0.21
C PRO A 201 1.57 1.11 -0.57
N ALA A 202 1.87 1.23 -1.87
CA ALA A 202 3.15 1.76 -2.34
C ALA A 202 3.04 3.26 -2.63
N LEU A 203 4.11 4.00 -2.37
CA LEU A 203 4.23 5.45 -2.49
C LEU A 203 5.28 5.85 -3.54
N PRO A 204 5.27 7.10 -4.04
CA PRO A 204 6.38 7.67 -4.82
C PRO A 204 7.73 7.49 -4.11
N LEU A 205 8.80 7.21 -4.87
CA LEU A 205 10.17 7.07 -4.39
C LEU A 205 10.76 8.37 -3.82
N GLU A 206 10.28 9.53 -4.27
CA GLU A 206 10.65 10.81 -3.65
C GLU A 206 10.05 10.97 -2.24
N LEU A 207 8.83 10.45 -2.01
CA LEU A 207 8.02 10.76 -0.82
C LEU A 207 7.94 9.62 0.22
N TYR A 208 8.22 8.37 -0.14
CA TYR A 208 8.07 7.24 0.80
C TYR A 208 8.95 7.36 2.04
N LYS A 209 10.19 7.86 1.92
CA LYS A 209 11.10 8.04 3.07
C LYS A 209 10.64 9.10 4.06
N PRO A 210 10.31 10.34 3.66
CA PRO A 210 9.79 11.33 4.60
C PRO A 210 8.44 10.87 5.19
N ILE A 211 7.50 10.37 4.36
CA ILE A 211 6.21 9.86 4.85
C ILE A 211 6.43 8.75 5.90
N ILE A 212 7.16 7.68 5.59
CA ILE A 212 7.40 6.57 6.55
C ILE A 212 8.08 7.05 7.83
N ASN A 213 9.00 8.02 7.78
CA ASN A 213 9.63 8.56 8.98
C ASN A 213 8.72 9.46 9.82
N THR A 214 7.74 10.12 9.21
CA THR A 214 6.69 10.87 9.91
C THR A 214 5.62 9.94 10.50
N ILE A 215 5.18 8.93 9.75
CA ILE A 215 4.00 8.13 10.12
C ILE A 215 4.33 6.83 10.88
N LYS A 216 5.60 6.50 11.16
CA LYS A 216 5.97 5.33 11.96
C LYS A 216 5.59 5.48 13.45
N ASP A 217 5.94 4.47 14.25
CA ASP A 217 5.95 4.55 15.71
C ASP A 217 4.60 4.96 16.33
N ASN A 218 3.54 4.21 15.95
CA ASN A 218 2.16 4.32 16.44
C ASN A 218 1.32 5.47 15.85
N SER A 219 1.48 5.86 14.58
CA SER A 219 0.45 6.69 13.93
C SER A 219 -0.85 5.90 13.71
N LEU A 220 -1.97 6.63 13.61
CA LEU A 220 -3.27 6.06 13.26
C LEU A 220 -3.46 6.18 11.74
N MET A 221 -3.75 5.07 11.06
CA MET A 221 -3.99 5.04 9.62
C MET A 221 -5.39 4.51 9.32
N VAL A 222 -6.18 5.28 8.59
CA VAL A 222 -7.55 4.93 8.18
C VAL A 222 -7.56 4.67 6.68
N VAL A 223 -7.80 3.42 6.29
CA VAL A 223 -7.94 3.03 4.87
C VAL A 223 -9.42 2.91 4.56
N TYR A 224 -9.97 3.96 3.98
CA TYR A 224 -11.40 4.14 3.71
C TYR A 224 -11.82 3.55 2.35
N TYR A 225 -13.02 2.99 2.33
CA TYR A 225 -13.84 2.75 1.13
C TYR A 225 -15.32 2.72 1.57
N PRO A 226 -16.29 3.15 0.73
CA PRO A 226 -17.71 2.97 1.02
C PRO A 226 -18.08 1.48 1.01
N SER A 227 -18.19 0.90 2.22
CA SER A 227 -18.58 -0.50 2.42
C SER A 227 -19.49 -0.57 3.62
N ASP A 228 -20.76 -0.92 3.39
CA ASP A 228 -21.76 -1.01 4.46
C ASP A 228 -21.40 -2.11 5.47
N GLU A 229 -20.82 -3.23 5.01
CA GLU A 229 -20.30 -4.28 5.89
C GLU A 229 -19.22 -3.73 6.84
N TRP A 230 -18.28 -2.92 6.33
CA TRP A 230 -17.28 -2.27 7.19
C TRP A 230 -17.93 -1.24 8.14
N PHE A 231 -18.84 -0.42 7.62
CA PHE A 231 -19.55 0.60 8.39
C PHE A 231 -20.42 0.04 9.52
N GLY A 232 -21.00 -1.15 9.34
CA GLY A 232 -21.87 -1.81 10.31
C GLY A 232 -21.15 -2.76 11.28
N LYS A 233 -19.97 -3.32 10.91
CA LYS A 233 -19.28 -4.35 11.72
C LYS A 233 -17.93 -3.91 12.30
N SER A 234 -17.35 -2.79 11.83
CA SER A 234 -16.11 -2.26 12.44
C SER A 234 -16.38 -1.67 13.81
N LYS A 235 -15.72 -2.20 14.85
CA LYS A 235 -15.74 -1.61 16.21
C LYS A 235 -15.34 -0.13 16.21
N PHE A 236 -14.48 0.28 15.27
CA PHE A 236 -14.03 1.67 15.15
C PHE A 236 -15.07 2.60 14.54
N LEU A 237 -16.18 2.08 14.05
CA LEU A 237 -17.31 2.86 13.54
C LEU A 237 -18.57 2.68 14.41
N THR A 238 -18.61 1.66 15.29
CA THR A 238 -19.80 1.30 16.08
C THR A 238 -19.69 1.49 17.60
N CYS A 239 -18.60 2.06 18.15
CA CYS A 239 -18.41 2.21 19.60
C CYS A 239 -19.44 3.04 20.39
N ASN A 240 -20.45 3.62 19.72
CA ASN A 240 -21.59 4.30 20.36
C ASN A 240 -22.86 3.42 20.38
N ALA A 241 -22.86 2.28 19.69
CA ALA A 241 -23.89 1.27 19.84
C ALA A 241 -23.75 0.66 21.24
N VAL A 242 -24.75 0.91 22.08
CA VAL A 242 -25.00 0.12 23.28
C VAL A 242 -25.10 -1.35 22.87
N ASP A 243 -24.64 -2.26 23.72
CA ASP A 243 -24.42 -3.68 23.42
C ASP A 243 -25.75 -4.47 23.21
N HIS A 244 -26.43 -4.13 22.11
CA HIS A 244 -27.50 -4.90 21.54
C HIS A 244 -26.90 -5.92 20.59
N SER A 245 -26.76 -7.14 21.09
CA SER A 245 -26.60 -8.36 20.30
C SER A 245 -27.85 -8.65 19.46
N ALA A 246 -28.19 -7.73 18.57
CA ALA A 246 -29.30 -7.84 17.64
C ALA A 246 -28.83 -8.61 16.40
N ASN A 247 -29.35 -9.83 16.21
CA ASN A 247 -29.27 -10.52 14.93
C ASN A 247 -30.08 -9.73 13.89
N SER A 248 -29.41 -8.83 13.17
CA SER A 248 -29.92 -8.20 11.97
C SER A 248 -29.31 -8.88 10.75
N ASP A 249 -29.96 -9.96 10.30
CA ASP A 249 -29.70 -10.60 8.99
C ASP A 249 -30.14 -9.71 7.83
N VAL A 250 -29.63 -8.48 7.80
CA VAL A 250 -29.59 -7.67 6.59
C VAL A 250 -28.63 -8.37 5.64
N GLN A 251 -29.12 -8.84 4.49
CA GLN A 251 -28.27 -9.30 3.40
C GLN A 251 -27.51 -8.11 2.79
N MET A 252 -26.45 -7.69 3.47
CA MET A 252 -25.50 -6.70 2.96
C MET A 252 -24.85 -7.30 1.71
N THR A 253 -24.92 -6.59 0.58
CA THR A 253 -24.51 -7.08 -0.74
C THR A 253 -22.99 -7.23 -0.84
N LYS A 254 -22.51 -8.36 -0.34
CA LYS A 254 -21.09 -8.68 -0.26
C LYS A 254 -20.52 -8.98 -1.64
N ILE A 255 -19.67 -8.08 -2.14
CA ILE A 255 -18.81 -8.33 -3.31
C ILE A 255 -17.68 -9.27 -2.88
N ASP A 256 -18.03 -10.53 -2.57
CA ASP A 256 -17.13 -11.54 -1.99
C ASP A 256 -16.25 -12.21 -3.07
N THR A 257 -16.75 -12.25 -4.32
CA THR A 257 -15.97 -12.57 -5.50
C THR A 257 -14.99 -11.44 -5.79
N ALA A 258 -13.70 -11.76 -5.77
CA ALA A 258 -12.71 -10.93 -6.46
C ALA A 258 -13.16 -10.74 -7.92
N PRO A 259 -12.80 -9.62 -8.58
CA PRO A 259 -13.17 -9.41 -9.97
C PRO A 259 -12.74 -10.60 -10.83
N ASN A 260 -13.56 -10.99 -11.81
CA ASN A 260 -13.21 -12.00 -12.81
C ASN A 260 -12.17 -11.48 -13.82
N ASP A 261 -11.25 -10.64 -13.35
CA ASP A 261 -9.93 -10.40 -13.92
C ASP A 261 -9.11 -11.69 -13.72
N VAL A 262 -9.56 -12.75 -14.40
CA VAL A 262 -8.69 -13.86 -14.78
C VAL A 262 -7.53 -13.19 -15.48
N ASP A 263 -6.33 -13.35 -14.91
CA ASP A 263 -5.08 -12.76 -15.37
C ASP A 263 -4.70 -13.42 -16.71
N LEU A 264 -5.44 -13.03 -17.76
CA LEU A 264 -5.41 -13.49 -19.14
C LEU A 264 -4.17 -12.91 -19.82
N ARG A 265 -3.01 -13.38 -19.34
CA ARG A 265 -1.70 -12.98 -19.82
C ARG A 265 -1.56 -13.41 -21.28
N GLU A 266 -1.67 -12.42 -22.15
CA GLU A 266 -1.30 -12.53 -23.56
C GLU A 266 0.08 -13.21 -23.67
N PRO A 267 0.22 -14.31 -24.44
CA PRO A 267 1.46 -15.10 -24.42
C PRO A 267 2.68 -14.30 -24.86
N VAL A 268 3.64 -14.15 -23.93
CA VAL A 268 4.93 -13.46 -24.17
C VAL A 268 5.96 -14.43 -24.73
N LEU A 269 6.90 -13.93 -25.54
CA LEU A 269 8.00 -14.77 -26.04
C LEU A 269 9.14 -14.90 -25.03
N PHE A 270 9.72 -16.10 -24.99
CA PHE A 270 11.00 -16.37 -24.36
C PHE A 270 11.95 -17.08 -25.33
N ALA A 271 13.25 -16.88 -25.13
CA ALA A 271 14.30 -17.61 -25.82
C ALA A 271 14.55 -18.95 -25.13
N ASP A 272 14.24 -20.05 -25.83
CA ASP A 272 14.49 -21.42 -25.42
C ASP A 272 15.98 -21.73 -25.56
N ILE A 273 16.67 -21.75 -24.42
CA ILE A 273 18.11 -22.04 -24.34
C ILE A 273 18.32 -23.49 -23.89
N ASN A 274 17.44 -23.98 -23.00
CA ASN A 274 17.61 -25.27 -22.34
C ASN A 274 16.91 -26.43 -23.08
N LYS A 275 16.32 -26.13 -24.26
CA LYS A 275 15.78 -27.07 -25.26
C LYS A 275 14.72 -28.03 -24.71
N ASN A 276 13.84 -27.52 -23.84
CA ASN A 276 12.77 -28.30 -23.23
C ASN A 276 11.40 -27.60 -23.29
N ASP A 277 10.34 -28.29 -22.89
CA ASP A 277 8.95 -27.86 -23.12
C ASP A 277 8.40 -26.88 -22.07
N ARG A 278 9.26 -26.26 -21.26
CA ARG A 278 8.87 -25.39 -20.14
C ARG A 278 9.85 -24.23 -19.99
N ARG A 279 9.33 -23.00 -19.86
CA ARG A 279 10.17 -21.85 -19.50
C ARG A 279 10.82 -22.04 -18.13
N GLU A 280 12.14 -21.88 -18.06
CA GLU A 280 12.91 -21.79 -16.81
C GLU A 280 13.18 -20.33 -16.40
N GLU A 281 13.55 -20.06 -15.13
CA GLU A 281 13.67 -18.67 -14.64
C GLU A 281 14.75 -17.86 -15.37
N GLU A 282 15.85 -18.50 -15.76
CA GLU A 282 16.99 -17.89 -16.46
C GLU A 282 16.81 -17.75 -17.99
N GLU A 283 15.69 -18.23 -18.55
CA GLU A 283 15.45 -18.10 -19.99
C GLU A 283 14.94 -16.69 -20.36
N PRO A 284 15.64 -15.94 -21.21
CA PRO A 284 15.33 -14.53 -21.44
C PRO A 284 13.93 -14.32 -22.03
N ILE A 285 13.20 -13.37 -21.47
CA ILE A 285 12.00 -12.83 -22.11
C ILE A 285 12.44 -11.84 -23.19
N ILE A 286 11.77 -11.90 -24.34
CA ILE A 286 11.94 -10.92 -25.41
C ILE A 286 11.21 -9.65 -25.00
N VAL A 287 11.94 -8.54 -24.90
CA VAL A 287 11.39 -7.25 -24.49
C VAL A 287 11.75 -6.16 -25.50
N MET A 288 10.99 -5.07 -25.47
CA MET A 288 11.33 -3.80 -26.12
C MET A 288 11.18 -2.69 -25.07
N SER A 289 11.97 -1.62 -25.12
CA SER A 289 11.75 -0.51 -24.19
C SER A 289 10.40 0.18 -24.46
N ALA A 290 9.74 0.74 -23.45
CA ALA A 290 8.39 1.28 -23.61
C ALA A 290 8.33 2.42 -24.64
N THR A 291 9.40 3.22 -24.72
CA THR A 291 9.52 4.31 -25.71
C THR A 291 9.72 3.76 -27.13
N ALA A 292 10.51 2.71 -27.31
CA ALA A 292 10.64 2.03 -28.60
C ALA A 292 9.34 1.31 -29.00
N TYR A 293 8.65 0.68 -28.05
CA TYR A 293 7.35 0.04 -28.24
C TYR A 293 6.27 1.04 -28.69
N GLU A 294 6.15 2.19 -28.02
CA GLU A 294 5.18 3.24 -28.36
C GLU A 294 5.44 3.82 -29.76
N ARG A 295 6.71 3.94 -30.14
CA ARG A 295 7.14 4.34 -31.49
C ARG A 295 6.82 3.29 -32.56
N VAL A 296 7.12 2.01 -32.31
CA VAL A 296 7.03 0.93 -33.31
C VAL A 296 5.59 0.43 -33.51
N PHE A 297 4.80 0.32 -32.44
CA PHE A 297 3.42 -0.19 -32.50
C PHE A 297 2.35 0.91 -32.49
N HIS A 298 2.76 2.18 -32.42
CA HIS A 298 1.87 3.37 -32.38
C HIS A 298 0.74 3.28 -31.34
N THR A 299 1.03 2.68 -30.18
CA THR A 299 0.06 2.43 -29.11
C THR A 299 0.72 2.46 -27.73
N GLN A 300 -0.04 2.74 -26.68
CA GLN A 300 0.48 2.87 -25.31
C GLN A 300 1.09 1.56 -24.80
N ALA A 301 2.16 1.67 -24.00
CA ALA A 301 2.88 0.52 -23.49
C ALA A 301 2.02 -0.32 -22.50
N PRO A 302 1.78 -1.62 -22.76
CA PRO A 302 0.83 -2.42 -22.00
C PRO A 302 1.37 -2.79 -20.62
N LEU A 303 0.89 -2.09 -19.58
CA LEU A 303 1.30 -2.29 -18.19
C LEU A 303 1.24 -3.75 -17.71
N GLY A 304 0.32 -4.57 -18.23
CA GLY A 304 0.21 -6.00 -17.92
C GLY A 304 1.41 -6.85 -18.37
N ARG A 305 2.20 -6.37 -19.34
CA ARG A 305 3.44 -7.00 -19.83
C ARG A 305 4.71 -6.19 -19.51
N MET A 306 4.58 -5.06 -18.82
CA MET A 306 5.71 -4.25 -18.38
C MET A 306 6.53 -4.97 -17.29
N LEU A 307 7.86 -4.78 -17.30
CA LEU A 307 8.73 -5.27 -16.24
C LEU A 307 8.43 -4.53 -14.94
N ARG A 308 8.35 -5.24 -13.82
CA ARG A 308 8.14 -4.67 -12.47
C ARG A 308 9.33 -3.86 -11.95
N ARG A 309 10.43 -3.79 -12.71
CA ARG A 309 11.69 -3.10 -12.42
C ARG A 309 12.23 -2.53 -13.73
N GLN A 310 12.54 -1.23 -13.73
CA GLN A 310 13.25 -0.55 -14.81
C GLN A 310 14.68 -1.10 -14.95
N ILE A 311 15.29 -0.89 -16.12
CA ILE A 311 16.72 -1.11 -16.37
C ILE A 311 17.31 0.24 -16.75
N ASN A 312 18.35 0.71 -16.06
CA ASN A 312 18.93 2.04 -16.27
C ASN A 312 17.88 3.18 -16.28
N ASN A 313 16.90 3.11 -15.39
CA ASN A 313 15.75 4.03 -15.26
C ASN A 313 14.76 4.04 -16.46
N GLU A 314 14.84 3.08 -17.39
CA GLU A 314 13.93 2.91 -18.52
C GLU A 314 12.96 1.73 -18.31
N GLU A 315 11.70 1.89 -18.72
CA GLU A 315 10.69 0.82 -18.72
C GLU A 315 10.85 -0.14 -19.91
N TYR A 316 10.58 -1.43 -19.69
CA TYR A 316 10.60 -2.45 -20.73
C TYR A 316 9.30 -3.26 -20.75
N ILE A 317 8.87 -3.66 -21.93
CA ILE A 317 7.63 -4.41 -22.22
C ILE A 317 8.01 -5.77 -22.78
N ALA A 318 7.52 -6.86 -22.19
CA ALA A 318 7.59 -8.19 -22.78
C ALA A 318 6.71 -8.26 -24.04
N LEU A 319 7.30 -8.59 -25.19
CA LEU A 319 6.58 -8.66 -26.47
C LEU A 319 5.67 -9.89 -26.51
N SER A 320 4.50 -9.74 -27.14
CA SER A 320 3.58 -10.84 -27.40
C SER A 320 3.85 -11.54 -28.72
N SER A 321 3.34 -12.78 -28.85
CA SER A 321 3.42 -13.56 -30.10
C SER A 321 2.86 -12.81 -31.31
N ASN A 322 1.80 -12.01 -31.12
CA ASN A 322 1.16 -11.22 -32.18
C ASN A 322 2.02 -10.00 -32.58
N GLU A 323 2.59 -9.29 -31.60
CA GLU A 323 3.48 -8.17 -31.83
C GLU A 323 4.74 -8.58 -32.58
N PHE A 324 5.41 -9.63 -32.11
CA PHE A 324 6.60 -10.16 -32.77
C PHE A 324 6.29 -10.69 -34.17
N ASN A 325 5.14 -11.35 -34.38
CA ASN A 325 4.69 -11.77 -35.71
C ASN A 325 4.56 -10.59 -36.68
N LYS A 326 4.06 -9.43 -36.23
CA LYS A 326 3.95 -8.24 -37.09
C LYS A 326 5.33 -7.79 -37.57
N LEU A 327 6.30 -7.63 -36.65
CA LEU A 327 7.68 -7.24 -36.97
C LEU A 327 8.31 -8.18 -38.01
N VAL A 328 8.13 -9.49 -37.83
CA VAL A 328 8.67 -10.52 -38.73
C VAL A 328 7.99 -10.49 -40.11
N VAL A 329 6.65 -10.42 -40.17
CA VAL A 329 5.89 -10.40 -41.43
C VAL A 329 6.12 -9.10 -42.23
N GLN A 330 6.33 -7.98 -41.54
CA GLN A 330 6.61 -6.68 -42.15
C GLN A 330 8.11 -6.49 -42.47
N ASN A 331 9.00 -7.39 -42.03
CA ASN A 331 10.47 -7.23 -42.04
C ASN A 331 10.88 -5.87 -41.45
N ASP A 332 10.23 -5.47 -40.35
CA ASP A 332 10.49 -4.21 -39.67
C ASP A 332 11.85 -4.27 -38.95
N ARG A 333 12.86 -3.65 -39.58
CA ARG A 333 14.22 -3.60 -39.05
C ARG A 333 14.36 -2.63 -37.87
N GLU A 334 13.53 -1.61 -37.74
CA GLU A 334 13.57 -0.70 -36.59
C GLU A 334 12.98 -1.38 -35.35
N GLY A 335 11.86 -2.07 -35.51
CA GLY A 335 11.26 -2.91 -34.46
C GLY A 335 12.15 -4.09 -34.06
N LEU A 336 12.76 -4.80 -35.02
CA LEU A 336 13.67 -5.90 -34.72
C LEU A 336 14.98 -5.44 -34.06
N ASP A 337 15.64 -4.37 -34.52
CA ASP A 337 16.85 -3.83 -33.85
C ASP A 337 16.54 -3.21 -32.47
N SER A 338 15.27 -2.91 -32.15
CA SER A 338 14.82 -2.45 -30.83
C SER A 338 14.62 -3.60 -29.81
N ILE A 339 14.75 -4.86 -30.21
CA ILE A 339 14.55 -6.02 -29.33
C ILE A 339 15.72 -6.23 -28.37
N ASN A 340 15.39 -6.51 -27.11
CA ASN A 340 16.31 -6.84 -26.03
C ASN A 340 15.90 -8.16 -25.37
N PHE A 341 16.86 -8.83 -24.71
CA PHE A 341 16.66 -10.12 -24.05
C PHE A 341 16.92 -9.98 -22.56
N VAL A 342 15.90 -10.13 -21.70
CA VAL A 342 16.01 -9.85 -20.26
C VAL A 342 15.77 -11.07 -19.40
N ILE A 343 16.64 -11.25 -18.39
CA ILE A 343 16.50 -12.24 -17.31
C ILE A 343 16.36 -11.55 -15.94
N PRO A 344 15.74 -12.23 -14.96
CA PRO A 344 15.94 -11.89 -13.56
C PRO A 344 17.35 -12.32 -13.13
N VAL A 345 18.01 -11.53 -12.31
CA VAL A 345 19.19 -11.94 -11.54
C VAL A 345 18.95 -11.68 -10.06
N ILE A 346 19.42 -12.57 -9.19
CA ILE A 346 19.34 -12.38 -7.73
C ILE A 346 20.70 -11.86 -7.25
N ILE A 347 20.69 -10.73 -6.53
CA ILE A 347 21.89 -10.15 -5.93
C ILE A 347 21.66 -9.87 -4.44
N MET A 348 22.74 -9.82 -3.66
CA MET A 348 22.68 -9.47 -2.24
C MET A 348 22.92 -7.96 -2.06
N VAL A 349 21.91 -7.26 -1.55
CA VAL A 349 21.94 -5.83 -1.26
C VAL A 349 21.64 -5.62 0.22
N ARG A 350 22.61 -5.09 0.98
CA ARG A 350 22.45 -4.75 2.41
C ARG A 350 21.94 -5.91 3.29
N GLY A 351 22.34 -7.15 2.96
CA GLY A 351 21.91 -8.36 3.66
C GLY A 351 20.59 -8.97 3.18
N TYR A 352 19.94 -8.40 2.16
CA TYR A 352 18.70 -8.91 1.56
C TYR A 352 18.93 -9.37 0.12
N TYR A 353 18.19 -10.38 -0.31
CA TYR A 353 18.17 -10.80 -1.70
C TYR A 353 17.21 -9.94 -2.52
N GLU A 354 17.75 -9.10 -3.38
CA GLU A 354 16.99 -8.33 -4.36
C GLU A 354 17.01 -9.05 -5.71
N THR A 355 15.91 -8.95 -6.46
CA THR A 355 15.89 -9.36 -7.87
C THR A 355 16.14 -8.11 -8.70
N GLN A 356 17.11 -8.12 -9.61
CA GLN A 356 17.29 -7.09 -10.64
C GLN A 356 17.01 -7.67 -12.02
N MET A 357 16.78 -6.80 -13.01
CA MET A 357 16.58 -7.20 -14.41
C MET A 357 17.87 -6.93 -15.17
N LYS A 358 18.36 -7.93 -15.93
CA LYS A 358 19.61 -7.84 -16.68
C LYS A 358 19.35 -8.11 -18.16
N ILE A 359 19.73 -7.18 -19.03
CA ILE A 359 19.83 -7.41 -20.47
C ILE A 359 21.01 -8.37 -20.72
N ILE A 360 20.78 -9.43 -21.47
CA ILE A 360 21.84 -10.30 -22.04
C ILE A 360 22.08 -9.86 -23.47
N ASN A 361 23.35 -9.66 -23.83
CA ASN A 361 23.72 -9.52 -25.23
C ASN A 361 23.56 -10.88 -25.93
N MET A 362 22.48 -11.03 -26.71
CA MET A 362 22.26 -12.14 -27.64
C MET A 362 22.63 -11.80 -29.08
N GLY A 363 23.17 -10.60 -29.35
CA GLY A 363 23.50 -10.13 -30.69
C GLY A 363 22.35 -9.46 -31.44
N LYS A 364 22.66 -8.91 -32.62
CA LYS A 364 21.69 -8.32 -33.55
C LYS A 364 20.89 -9.39 -34.29
N ILE A 365 19.62 -9.10 -34.61
CA ILE A 365 18.73 -10.03 -35.29
C ILE A 365 18.95 -9.95 -36.80
N ASN A 366 19.69 -10.91 -37.35
CA ASN A 366 20.01 -10.97 -38.78
C ASN A 366 18.81 -11.47 -39.60
N GLY A 367 18.12 -12.49 -39.10
CA GLY A 367 16.90 -13.05 -39.71
C GLY A 367 16.04 -13.82 -38.73
N VAL A 368 14.76 -13.97 -39.06
CA VAL A 368 13.77 -14.75 -38.30
C VAL A 368 12.95 -15.59 -39.27
N HIS A 369 12.76 -16.86 -38.94
CA HIS A 369 11.95 -17.81 -39.67
C HIS A 369 10.80 -18.28 -38.77
N SER A 370 9.55 -18.21 -39.24
CA SER A 370 8.42 -18.82 -38.54
C SER A 370 8.49 -20.33 -38.74
N ASN A 371 8.49 -21.10 -37.65
CA ASN A 371 8.40 -22.55 -37.75
C ASN A 371 6.93 -22.90 -38.01
N ALA A 372 6.67 -23.71 -39.04
CA ALA A 372 5.32 -24.21 -39.30
C ALA A 372 4.98 -25.29 -38.26
N ASN A 373 4.00 -25.01 -37.39
CA ASN A 373 3.55 -25.96 -36.37
C ASN A 373 2.27 -26.64 -36.84
N THR A 374 2.32 -27.96 -37.06
CA THR A 374 1.19 -28.78 -37.54
C THR A 374 0.21 -29.09 -36.42
N SER A 375 -0.56 -28.08 -36.00
CA SER A 375 -1.69 -28.23 -35.07
C SER A 375 -3.00 -27.94 -35.81
N ASN A 376 -3.95 -28.89 -35.76
CA ASN A 376 -5.27 -28.74 -36.39
C ASN A 376 -6.29 -28.00 -35.49
N ASN A 377 -5.88 -27.53 -34.31
CA ASN A 377 -6.73 -26.74 -33.43
C ASN A 377 -6.49 -25.24 -33.65
N PHE A 378 -7.53 -24.52 -34.08
CA PHE A 378 -7.46 -23.11 -34.49
C PHE A 378 -7.07 -22.12 -33.36
N ASP A 379 -7.33 -22.46 -32.10
CA ASP A 379 -7.17 -21.53 -30.96
C ASP A 379 -5.79 -21.57 -30.25
N ASP A 380 -4.98 -22.62 -30.45
CA ASP A 380 -3.77 -22.86 -29.63
C ASP A 380 -2.49 -23.08 -30.47
N ALA A 381 -2.38 -22.33 -31.57
CA ALA A 381 -1.21 -22.34 -32.45
C ALA A 381 -0.03 -21.59 -31.79
N ILE A 382 0.70 -22.27 -30.89
CA ILE A 382 2.00 -21.83 -30.38
C ILE A 382 2.96 -21.69 -31.56
N LYS A 383 3.07 -20.48 -32.10
CA LYS A 383 4.08 -20.10 -33.10
C LYS A 383 5.44 -20.12 -32.42
N SER A 384 6.26 -21.10 -32.77
CA SER A 384 7.70 -21.04 -32.49
C SER A 384 8.41 -20.37 -33.65
N TYR A 385 9.49 -19.67 -33.36
CA TYR A 385 10.31 -19.00 -34.36
C TYR A 385 11.76 -19.44 -34.20
N THR A 386 12.45 -19.60 -35.33
CA THR A 386 13.90 -19.77 -35.36
C THR A 386 14.52 -18.42 -35.69
N MET A 387 15.33 -17.89 -34.78
CA MET A 387 15.98 -16.59 -34.90
C MET A 387 17.49 -16.77 -35.05
N ASN A 388 18.08 -16.04 -35.98
CA ASN A 388 19.52 -16.06 -36.24
C ASN A 388 20.11 -14.71 -35.82
N THR A 389 21.07 -14.71 -34.91
CA THR A 389 21.82 -13.50 -34.51
C THR A 389 23.30 -13.60 -34.86
N ASP A 390 24.02 -12.48 -34.78
CA ASP A 390 25.48 -12.43 -34.99
C ASP A 390 26.29 -13.10 -33.85
N VAL A 391 25.73 -13.20 -32.63
CA VAL A 391 26.34 -13.89 -31.48
C VAL A 391 25.88 -15.36 -31.36
N LYS A 392 24.64 -15.68 -31.74
CA LYS A 392 24.09 -17.06 -31.74
C LYS A 392 23.42 -17.36 -33.09
N PRO A 393 23.97 -18.26 -33.92
CA PRO A 393 23.48 -18.47 -35.28
C PRO A 393 22.09 -19.10 -35.36
N VAL A 394 21.63 -19.76 -34.29
CA VAL A 394 20.28 -20.34 -34.17
C VAL A 394 19.80 -20.20 -32.71
N LEU A 395 18.61 -19.61 -32.53
CA LEU A 395 17.93 -19.44 -31.26
C LEU A 395 16.43 -19.77 -31.45
N ASN A 396 15.92 -20.69 -30.64
CA ASN A 396 14.50 -21.05 -30.65
C ASN A 396 13.71 -20.07 -29.78
N LEU A 397 12.57 -19.59 -30.28
CA LEU A 397 11.64 -18.77 -29.51
C LEU A 397 10.34 -19.54 -29.27
N LYS A 398 9.88 -19.55 -28.03
CA LYS A 398 8.63 -20.18 -27.56
C LYS A 398 7.76 -19.12 -26.87
N THR A 399 6.46 -19.37 -26.74
CA THR A 399 5.53 -18.46 -26.06
C THR A 399 5.11 -19.01 -24.70
N THR A 400 4.70 -18.14 -23.77
CA THR A 400 4.11 -18.57 -22.50
C THR A 400 3.11 -17.56 -21.92
N ASN A 401 1.98 -18.08 -21.42
CA ASN A 401 0.98 -17.35 -20.62
C ASN A 401 1.13 -17.60 -19.10
N ARG A 402 2.12 -18.41 -18.71
CA ARG A 402 2.38 -18.75 -17.30
C ARG A 402 2.76 -17.48 -16.52
N PHE A 403 2.45 -17.47 -15.23
CA PHE A 403 2.76 -16.34 -14.36
C PHE A 403 4.27 -16.14 -14.22
N ILE A 404 4.78 -14.99 -14.64
CA ILE A 404 6.17 -14.57 -14.46
C ILE A 404 6.20 -13.49 -13.37
N ARG A 405 6.87 -13.79 -12.25
CA ARG A 405 6.84 -12.98 -11.01
C ARG A 405 7.24 -11.51 -11.18
N TRP A 406 8.02 -11.20 -12.21
CA TRP A 406 8.61 -9.89 -12.49
C TRP A 406 7.94 -9.15 -13.65
N LEU A 407 6.83 -9.64 -14.20
CA LEU A 407 5.98 -8.92 -15.16
C LEU A 407 4.70 -8.36 -14.51
N GLY A 408 4.10 -7.36 -15.17
CA GLY A 408 2.74 -6.87 -14.96
C GLY A 408 2.56 -5.89 -13.80
N LEU A 409 1.97 -4.73 -14.08
CA LEU A 409 1.66 -3.64 -13.13
C LEU A 409 0.15 -3.35 -13.04
#